data_AF-A0A0F4QQT2-F1
#
_entry.id   AF-A0A0F4QQT2-F1
#
_cell.length_a   1.000
_cell.length_b   1.000
_cell.length_c   1.000
_cell.angle_alpha   90.00
_cell.angle_beta   90.00
_cell.angle_gamma   90.00
#
_symmetry.space_group_name_H-M   'P 1'
#
loop_
_entity.id
_entity.type
_entity.pdbx_description
1 polymer ?
#
loop_
_entity_poly.entity_id
_entity_poly.type
_entity_poly.pdbx_seq_one_letter_code
_entity_poly.pdbx_strand_id
1 'polypeptide(L)'
;MKLKRVIYELYEVDFGLLKGESESDSHEIDREIYLEFESGEKVYFSWCYEPVQYCIGFQSIRFNAHEPDHIVEATDWNVWRDLIGQELSFVFTDESHQILELKGQTSSVYLSSQEQGSWVADVLHVSKGLPVIDS
;
A
#
# COMPACT_ATOMS: atom_id res chain seq x y z
N MET A 1 -10.96 7.81 11.63
CA MET A 1 -10.68 6.60 12.45
C MET A 1 -9.20 6.30 12.44
N LYS A 2 -8.61 5.92 13.58
CA LYS A 2 -7.16 5.81 13.76
C LYS A 2 -6.58 4.49 13.25
N LEU A 3 -5.47 4.58 12.50
CA LEU A 3 -4.70 3.42 12.06
C LEU A 3 -4.05 2.73 13.26
N LYS A 4 -4.21 1.40 13.35
CA LYS A 4 -3.66 0.59 14.44
C LYS A 4 -2.52 -0.31 13.96
N ARG A 5 -2.68 -1.00 12.83
CA ARG A 5 -1.68 -1.93 12.29
C ARG A 5 -1.64 -1.91 10.78
N VAL A 6 -0.47 -2.24 10.23
CA VAL A 6 -0.26 -2.45 8.80
C VAL A 6 0.23 -3.87 8.58
N ILE A 7 -0.44 -4.57 7.68
CA ILE A 7 -0.16 -5.97 7.38
C ILE A 7 0.05 -6.12 5.89
N TYR A 8 1.13 -6.79 5.52
CA TYR A 8 1.45 -7.15 4.16
C TYR A 8 1.08 -8.61 3.96
N GLU A 9 0.23 -8.88 2.97
CA GLU A 9 -0.06 -10.22 2.48
C GLU A 9 0.76 -10.43 1.21
N LEU A 10 1.64 -11.43 1.22
CA LEU A 10 2.72 -11.53 0.23
C LEU A 10 2.70 -12.88 -0.49
N TYR A 11 3.19 -12.88 -1.73
CA TYR A 11 3.69 -14.11 -2.35
C TYR A 11 5.10 -14.43 -1.84
N GLU A 12 5.56 -15.67 -2.04
CA GLU A 12 6.93 -16.10 -1.69
C GLU A 12 8.01 -15.17 -2.30
N VAL A 13 7.80 -14.71 -3.54
CA VAL A 13 8.75 -13.83 -4.24
C VAL A 13 8.89 -12.46 -3.56
N ASP A 14 7.76 -11.83 -3.19
CA ASP A 14 7.74 -10.53 -2.51
C ASP A 14 8.43 -10.63 -1.14
N PHE A 15 8.15 -11.70 -0.40
CA PHE A 15 8.73 -11.92 0.93
C PHE A 15 10.26 -12.00 0.87
N GLY A 16 10.81 -12.63 -0.18
CA GLY A 16 12.25 -12.68 -0.42
C GLY A 16 12.85 -11.29 -0.65
N LEU A 17 12.18 -10.43 -1.42
CA LEU A 17 12.62 -9.08 -1.76
C LEU A 17 12.55 -8.12 -0.58
N LEU A 18 11.54 -8.24 0.29
CA LEU A 18 11.34 -7.35 1.44
C LEU A 18 12.20 -7.67 2.66
N LYS A 19 13.01 -8.74 2.61
CA LYS A 19 13.79 -9.19 3.75
C LYS A 19 14.88 -8.18 4.10
N GLY A 20 14.68 -7.46 5.22
CA GLY A 20 15.60 -6.44 5.71
C GLY A 20 15.26 -5.02 5.27
N GLU A 21 14.16 -4.83 4.56
CA GLU A 21 13.73 -3.54 4.00
C GLU A 21 12.90 -2.69 4.98
N SER A 22 12.87 -3.03 6.27
CA SER A 22 12.04 -2.32 7.27
C SER A 22 12.43 -0.86 7.46
N GLU A 23 13.67 -0.47 7.13
CA GLU A 23 14.13 0.92 7.18
C GLU A 23 14.01 1.66 5.85
N SER A 24 13.62 0.99 4.76
CA SER A 24 13.42 1.64 3.46
C SER A 24 12.22 2.60 3.48
N ASP A 25 12.31 3.65 2.66
CA ASP A 25 11.22 4.61 2.44
C ASP A 25 10.24 4.17 1.34
N SER A 26 10.54 3.07 0.63
CA SER A 26 9.66 2.50 -0.40
C SER A 26 9.79 0.99 -0.56
N HIS A 27 8.70 0.35 -1.00
CA HIS A 27 8.58 -1.09 -1.26
C HIS A 27 7.71 -1.36 -2.48
N GLU A 28 7.95 -2.48 -3.16
CA GLU A 28 7.13 -2.97 -4.26
C GLU A 28 6.67 -4.39 -3.93
N ILE A 29 5.39 -4.68 -4.12
CA ILE A 29 4.81 -6.02 -3.94
C ILE A 29 3.81 -6.33 -5.04
N ASP A 30 3.74 -7.58 -5.48
CA ASP A 30 2.84 -8.02 -6.55
C ASP A 30 1.42 -8.34 -6.05
N ARG A 31 1.17 -8.13 -4.76
CA ARG A 31 -0.03 -8.57 -4.06
C ARG A 31 -0.76 -7.42 -3.36
N GLU A 32 -1.00 -7.52 -2.06
CA GLU A 32 -1.89 -6.59 -1.35
C GLU A 32 -1.43 -6.32 0.08
N ILE A 33 -1.82 -5.16 0.59
CA ILE A 33 -1.68 -4.82 2.00
C ILE A 33 -3.07 -4.64 2.60
N TYR A 34 -3.17 -4.72 3.93
CA TYR A 34 -4.32 -4.18 4.63
C TYR A 34 -3.93 -3.33 5.83
N LEU A 35 -4.79 -2.34 6.08
CA LEU A 35 -4.76 -1.49 7.26
C LEU A 35 -5.82 -1.96 8.24
N GLU A 36 -5.42 -2.25 9.48
CA GLU A 36 -6.35 -2.51 10.59
C GLU A 36 -6.50 -1.23 11.42
N PHE A 37 -7.73 -0.81 11.65
CA PHE A 37 -8.06 0.38 12.43
C PHE A 37 -8.41 0.02 13.89
N GLU A 38 -8.44 1.00 14.79
CA GLU A 38 -8.78 0.76 16.21
C GLU A 38 -10.18 0.15 16.43
N SER A 39 -11.11 0.28 15.47
CA SER A 39 -12.42 -0.42 15.48
C SER A 39 -12.31 -1.93 15.29
N GLY A 40 -11.20 -2.42 14.76
CA GLY A 40 -11.09 -3.73 14.14
C GLY A 40 -11.52 -3.77 12.67
N GLU A 41 -11.90 -2.63 12.07
CA GLU A 41 -12.12 -2.53 10.63
C GLU A 41 -10.83 -2.78 9.86
N LYS A 42 -10.95 -3.49 8.73
CA LYS A 42 -9.84 -3.74 7.81
C LYS A 42 -10.17 -3.15 6.45
N VAL A 43 -9.18 -2.49 5.86
CA VAL A 43 -9.23 -2.02 4.48
C VAL A 43 -8.05 -2.60 3.74
N TYR A 44 -8.32 -3.31 2.65
CA TYR A 44 -7.31 -3.92 1.78
C TYR A 44 -7.01 -2.97 0.62
N PHE A 45 -5.77 -3.01 0.14
CA PHE A 45 -5.26 -2.18 -0.94
C PHE A 45 -4.41 -3.05 -1.88
N SER A 46 -4.62 -2.87 -3.19
CA SER A 46 -3.90 -3.57 -4.24
C SER A 46 -3.96 -2.74 -5.53
N TRP A 47 -3.16 -3.11 -6.52
CA TRP A 47 -3.48 -2.76 -7.90
C TRP A 47 -4.75 -3.50 -8.37
N CYS A 48 -5.51 -2.91 -9.29
CA CYS A 48 -6.75 -3.44 -9.85
C CYS A 48 -6.98 -2.94 -11.29
N TYR A 49 -8.18 -3.18 -11.85
CA TYR A 49 -8.47 -2.98 -13.28
C TYR A 49 -9.44 -1.83 -13.60
N GLU A 50 -10.00 -1.16 -12.58
CA GLU A 50 -11.02 -0.11 -12.75
C GLU A 50 -10.72 1.05 -11.79
N PRO A 51 -10.73 2.31 -12.26
CA PRO A 51 -11.31 2.80 -13.52
C PRO A 51 -10.41 2.65 -14.76
N VAL A 52 -9.13 2.31 -14.57
CA VAL A 52 -8.20 1.99 -15.66
C VAL A 52 -7.38 0.77 -15.29
N GLN A 53 -6.80 0.11 -16.29
CA GLN A 53 -5.91 -1.03 -16.05
C GLN A 53 -4.73 -0.62 -15.17
N TYR A 54 -4.44 -1.45 -14.16
CA TYR A 54 -3.36 -1.24 -13.19
C TYR A 54 -3.49 0.11 -12.46
N CYS A 55 -4.64 0.35 -11.84
CA CYS A 55 -4.82 1.47 -10.90
C CYS A 55 -4.83 0.95 -9.46
N ILE A 56 -4.81 1.86 -8.47
CA ILE A 56 -4.93 1.49 -7.06
C ILE A 56 -6.40 1.40 -6.66
N GLY A 57 -6.76 0.31 -5.99
CA GLY A 57 -8.07 0.09 -5.40
C GLY A 57 -7.98 -0.10 -3.89
N PHE A 58 -9.09 0.15 -3.20
CA PHE A 58 -9.27 -0.27 -1.81
C PHE A 58 -10.69 -0.76 -1.52
N GLN A 59 -10.84 -1.76 -0.66
CA GLN A 59 -12.13 -2.31 -0.26
C GLN A 59 -12.05 -3.05 1.09
N SER A 60 -13.18 -3.46 1.66
CA SER A 60 -13.25 -4.12 2.99
C SER A 60 -12.93 -5.61 2.99
N ILE A 61 -12.62 -6.18 1.83
CA ILE A 61 -12.29 -7.60 1.61
C ILE A 61 -11.03 -7.72 0.75
N ARG A 62 -10.37 -8.88 0.77
CA ARG A 62 -9.20 -9.15 -0.07
C ARG A 62 -9.48 -8.97 -1.55
N PHE A 63 -8.49 -8.51 -2.32
CA PHE A 63 -8.55 -8.52 -3.78
C PHE A 63 -8.22 -9.92 -4.31
N ASN A 64 -7.26 -10.58 -3.67
CA ASN A 64 -6.81 -11.91 -4.02
C ASN A 64 -7.69 -12.99 -3.38
N ALA A 65 -8.15 -13.94 -4.19
CA ALA A 65 -8.98 -15.05 -3.74
C ALA A 65 -8.20 -16.15 -2.99
N HIS A 66 -6.90 -16.28 -3.29
CA HIS A 66 -6.01 -17.24 -2.66
C HIS A 66 -5.48 -16.70 -1.32
N GLU A 67 -5.11 -17.60 -0.40
CA GLU A 67 -4.45 -17.22 0.87
C GLU A 67 -3.03 -16.68 0.62
N PRO A 68 -2.49 -15.82 1.49
CA PRO A 68 -1.09 -15.39 1.43
C PRO A 68 -0.12 -16.55 1.64
N ASP A 69 1.01 -16.50 0.92
CA ASP A 69 2.13 -17.38 1.24
C ASP A 69 2.78 -16.93 2.55
N HIS A 70 2.88 -15.60 2.74
CA HIS A 70 3.42 -14.96 3.94
C HIS A 70 2.59 -13.78 4.41
N ILE A 71 2.56 -13.59 5.74
CA ILE A 71 1.96 -12.43 6.39
C ILE A 71 3.05 -11.72 7.17
N VAL A 72 3.26 -10.44 6.90
CA VAL A 72 4.26 -9.61 7.58
C VAL A 72 3.57 -8.44 8.27
N GLU A 73 3.88 -8.24 9.55
CA GLU A 73 3.47 -7.04 10.27
C GLU A 73 4.47 -5.90 10.03
N ALA A 74 4.05 -4.94 9.21
CA ALA A 74 4.86 -3.80 8.75
C ALA A 74 4.58 -2.52 9.56
N THR A 75 3.79 -2.61 10.63
CA THR A 75 3.36 -1.48 11.48
C THR A 75 4.53 -0.57 11.90
N ASP A 76 5.67 -1.16 12.28
CA ASP A 76 6.84 -0.43 12.77
C ASP A 76 7.85 -0.06 11.67
N TRP A 77 7.57 -0.39 10.40
CA TRP A 77 8.48 -0.09 9.30
C TRP A 77 8.54 1.42 9.05
N ASN A 78 9.68 1.87 8.52
CA ASN A 78 9.95 3.28 8.33
C ASN A 78 8.83 3.99 7.55
N VAL A 79 8.39 3.41 6.43
CA VAL A 79 7.29 3.97 5.62
C VAL A 79 5.98 4.17 6.40
N TRP A 80 5.66 3.31 7.38
CA TRP A 80 4.35 3.31 8.07
C TRP A 80 4.34 3.96 9.45
N ARG A 81 5.45 3.89 10.19
CA ARG A 81 5.50 4.19 11.63
C ARG A 81 4.91 5.55 12.00
N ASP A 82 5.07 6.53 11.11
CA ASP A 82 4.58 7.88 11.33
C ASP A 82 3.05 7.96 11.26
N LEU A 83 2.37 7.12 10.46
CA LEU A 83 0.90 7.10 10.33
C LEU A 83 0.17 6.39 11.47
N ILE A 84 0.88 5.60 12.29
CA ILE A 84 0.25 4.81 13.37
C ILE A 84 -0.40 5.75 14.40
N GLY A 85 -1.64 5.44 14.79
CA GLY A 85 -2.44 6.24 15.72
C GLY A 85 -3.06 7.50 15.12
N GLN A 86 -2.82 7.78 13.83
CA GLN A 86 -3.42 8.92 13.13
C GLN A 86 -4.73 8.53 12.46
N GLU A 87 -5.64 9.50 12.35
CA GLU A 87 -6.80 9.36 11.47
C GLU A 87 -6.38 9.48 10.01
N LEU A 88 -6.84 8.54 9.19
CA LEU A 88 -6.51 8.53 7.77
C LEU A 88 -7.68 8.96 6.89
N SER A 89 -7.35 9.64 5.81
CA SER A 89 -8.21 9.84 4.64
C SER A 89 -7.53 9.22 3.42
N PHE A 90 -8.31 8.62 2.52
CA PHE A 90 -7.79 8.03 1.28
C PHE A 90 -8.14 8.97 0.12
N VAL A 91 -7.13 9.51 -0.56
CA VAL A 91 -7.31 10.56 -1.56
C VAL A 91 -6.58 10.16 -2.84
N PHE A 92 -7.33 9.87 -3.90
CA PHE A 92 -6.74 9.72 -5.23
C PHE A 92 -6.24 11.08 -5.73
N THR A 93 -5.06 11.10 -6.37
CA THR A 93 -4.47 12.34 -6.87
C THR A 93 -5.12 12.85 -8.15
N ASP A 94 -5.76 11.96 -8.91
CA ASP A 94 -6.44 12.22 -10.17
C ASP A 94 -7.48 11.13 -10.47
N GLU A 95 -8.18 11.26 -11.61
CA GLU A 95 -9.25 10.34 -12.05
C GLU A 95 -8.72 8.98 -12.56
N SER A 96 -7.42 8.85 -12.83
CA SER A 96 -6.81 7.59 -13.27
C SER A 96 -6.55 6.63 -12.12
N HIS A 97 -6.63 7.11 -10.87
CA HIS A 97 -6.40 6.34 -9.66
C HIS A 97 -5.02 5.65 -9.64
N GLN A 98 -4.04 6.20 -10.36
CA GLN A 98 -2.68 5.64 -10.41
C GLN A 98 -1.92 5.87 -9.09
N ILE A 99 -2.29 6.91 -8.33
CA ILE A 99 -1.73 7.21 -7.02
C ILE A 99 -2.87 7.42 -6.02
N LEU A 100 -2.76 6.75 -4.88
CA LEU A 100 -3.59 6.96 -3.70
C LEU A 100 -2.73 7.49 -2.55
N GLU A 101 -3.08 8.68 -2.04
CA GLU A 101 -2.52 9.21 -0.80
C GLU A 101 -3.30 8.66 0.40
N LEU A 102 -2.59 7.96 1.28
CA LEU A 102 -3.02 7.62 2.63
C LEU A 102 -2.63 8.77 3.56
N LYS A 103 -3.52 9.76 3.64
CA LYS A 103 -3.25 11.04 4.29
C LYS A 103 -3.55 10.98 5.79
N GLY A 104 -2.50 11.10 6.59
CA GLY A 104 -2.59 11.37 8.02
C GLY A 104 -2.70 12.86 8.33
N GLN A 105 -2.67 13.17 9.62
CA GLN A 105 -2.65 14.53 10.16
C GLN A 105 -1.29 15.21 10.02
N THR A 106 -0.18 14.44 10.12
CA THR A 106 1.19 14.98 10.09
C THR A 106 2.10 14.32 9.04
N SER A 107 1.67 13.22 8.44
CA SER A 107 2.44 12.48 7.43
C SER A 107 1.49 11.84 6.41
N SER A 108 2.05 11.39 5.30
CA SER A 108 1.34 10.64 4.25
C SER A 108 2.18 9.43 3.83
N VAL A 109 1.49 8.40 3.37
CA VAL A 109 2.08 7.30 2.57
C VAL A 109 1.33 7.28 1.24
N TYR A 110 2.05 6.98 0.17
CA TYR A 110 1.51 6.90 -1.17
C TYR A 110 1.52 5.45 -1.63
N LEU A 111 0.42 5.04 -2.24
CA LEU A 111 0.32 3.79 -2.98
C LEU A 111 0.23 4.14 -4.44
N SER A 112 0.99 3.47 -5.30
CA SER A 112 0.91 3.64 -6.74
C SER A 112 1.10 2.34 -7.49
N SER A 113 0.51 2.27 -8.69
CA SER A 113 0.81 1.19 -9.63
C SER A 113 2.10 1.53 -10.38
N GLN A 114 3.22 1.14 -9.78
CA GLN A 114 4.55 1.32 -10.37
C GLN A 114 5.44 0.11 -10.10
N GLU A 115 6.30 -0.18 -11.07
CA GLU A 115 7.40 -1.12 -10.93
C GLU A 115 8.68 -0.44 -11.41
N GLN A 116 9.68 -0.31 -10.54
CA GLN A 116 10.99 0.27 -10.89
C GLN A 116 10.90 1.64 -11.57
N GLY A 117 9.93 2.48 -11.15
CA GLY A 117 9.65 3.80 -11.70
C GLY A 117 8.83 3.83 -13.00
N SER A 118 8.45 2.67 -13.55
CA SER A 118 7.53 2.57 -14.68
C SER A 118 6.09 2.48 -14.18
N TRP A 119 5.17 3.23 -14.79
CA TRP A 119 3.76 3.27 -14.44
C TRP A 119 2.94 2.15 -15.09
N VAL A 120 1.72 1.94 -14.57
CA VAL A 120 0.72 1.04 -15.16
C VAL A 120 1.23 -0.40 -15.11
N ALA A 121 1.61 -0.83 -13.91
CA ALA A 121 2.20 -2.14 -13.61
C ALA A 121 1.33 -2.96 -12.64
N ASP A 122 1.40 -4.28 -12.73
CA ASP A 122 0.80 -5.23 -11.78
C ASP A 122 1.58 -5.33 -10.46
N VAL A 123 2.03 -4.17 -9.96
CA VAL A 123 2.82 -4.01 -8.75
C VAL A 123 2.24 -2.88 -7.91
N LEU A 124 2.11 -3.13 -6.62
CA LEU A 124 1.78 -2.12 -5.62
C LEU A 124 3.08 -1.53 -5.08
N HIS A 125 3.40 -0.31 -5.51
CA HIS A 125 4.47 0.49 -4.94
C HIS A 125 3.95 1.27 -3.73
N VAL A 126 4.61 1.13 -2.58
CA VAL A 126 4.35 1.83 -1.33
C VAL A 126 5.51 2.78 -1.06
N SER A 127 5.25 4.05 -0.77
CA SER A 127 6.34 5.01 -0.48
C SER A 127 5.96 6.16 0.44
N LYS A 128 6.94 6.74 1.13
CA LYS A 128 6.75 7.99 1.92
C LYS A 128 6.58 9.23 1.07
N GLY A 129 7.27 9.28 -0.06
CA GLY A 129 7.28 10.42 -0.97
C GLY A 129 6.21 10.27 -2.04
N LEU A 130 5.70 11.39 -2.55
CA LEU A 130 4.84 11.35 -3.73
C LEU A 130 5.63 10.67 -4.88
N PRO A 131 5.09 9.59 -5.49
CA PRO A 131 5.77 8.90 -6.57
C PRO A 131 6.05 9.85 -7.73
N VAL A 132 7.25 9.77 -8.29
CA VAL A 132 7.66 10.66 -9.39
C VAL A 132 7.06 10.12 -10.69
N ILE A 133 6.36 10.98 -11.43
CA ILE A 133 6.01 10.71 -12.83
C ILE A 133 7.23 11.13 -13.65
N ASP A 134 8.11 10.19 -14.01
CA ASP A 134 9.14 10.50 -15.00
C ASP A 134 8.46 10.83 -16.34
N SER A 135 8.73 12.05 -16.83
CA SER A 135 8.16 12.65 -18.04
C SER A 135 9.10 12.53 -19.23
#